data_AF-W5KQC8-F1
#
_entry.id   AF-W5KQC8-F1
#
_cell.length_a   1.000
_cell.length_b   1.000
_cell.length_c   1.000
_cell.angle_alpha   90.00
_cell.angle_beta   90.00
_cell.angle_gamma   90.00
#
_symmetry.space_group_name_H-M   'P 1'
#
loop_
_entity.id
_entity.type
_entity.pdbx_description
1 polymer ?
#
loop_
_entity_poly.entity_id
_entity_poly.type
_entity_poly.pdbx_seq_one_letter_code
_entity_poly.pdbx_strand_id
1 'polypeptide(L)'
;MNKTLFHYYLIMCCLFFITERFKVVGPAAPLVAVAGEDLILPCSLQPSISAEGMMVEWYRLHETDPLVHLYINSADRNGEQMETYRGRTALFKEELKKGNASLKLSALQPSDDGAYTCLIRDVDFYLDDVTLYVEVKGKIKSQYQFIITNDVLILKLIKAVQAL
;
A
#
# COMPACT_ATOMS: atom_id res chain seq x y z
N MET A 1 -41.37 33.10 5.19
CA MET A 1 -40.04 32.71 5.74
C MET A 1 -39.10 33.90 5.59
N ASN A 2 -38.55 34.44 6.67
CA ASN A 2 -37.74 35.68 6.63
C ASN A 2 -36.45 35.45 5.84
N LYS A 3 -36.10 36.35 4.91
CA LYS A 3 -34.90 36.23 4.07
C LYS A 3 -33.63 36.11 4.91
N THR A 4 -33.57 36.79 6.05
CA THR A 4 -32.44 36.71 7.00
C THR A 4 -32.35 35.34 7.68
N LEU A 5 -33.50 34.74 8.03
CA LEU A 5 -33.55 33.40 8.61
C LEU A 5 -33.19 32.32 7.57
N PHE A 6 -33.57 32.52 6.31
CA PHE A 6 -33.19 31.62 5.21
C PHE A 6 -31.68 31.70 4.91
N HIS A 7 -31.10 32.90 4.89
CA HIS A 7 -29.64 33.06 4.75
C HIS A 7 -28.91 32.48 5.96
N TYR A 8 -29.43 32.64 7.18
CA TYR A 8 -28.86 32.03 8.37
C TYR A 8 -28.93 30.50 8.30
N TYR A 9 -30.04 29.93 7.81
CA TYR A 9 -30.15 28.48 7.55
C TYR A 9 -29.22 27.99 6.45
N LEU A 10 -29.02 28.76 5.38
CA LEU A 10 -28.05 28.45 4.31
C LEU A 10 -26.62 28.50 4.83
N ILE A 11 -26.26 29.53 5.60
CA ILE A 11 -24.94 29.65 6.22
C ILE A 11 -24.74 28.55 7.26
N MET A 12 -25.72 28.28 8.12
CA MET A 12 -25.66 27.18 9.09
C MET A 12 -25.65 25.81 8.43
N CYS A 13 -26.31 25.63 7.28
CA CYS A 13 -26.24 24.39 6.49
C CYS A 13 -24.88 24.23 5.82
N CYS A 14 -24.31 25.29 5.23
CA CYS A 14 -22.92 25.31 4.77
C CYS A 14 -21.92 25.06 5.91
N LEU A 15 -22.20 25.56 7.12
CA LEU A 15 -21.42 25.26 8.33
C LEU A 15 -21.72 23.85 8.88
N PHE A 16 -22.87 23.24 8.57
CA PHE A 16 -23.15 21.84 8.93
C PHE A 16 -22.45 20.87 7.96
N PHE A 17 -22.16 21.31 6.73
CA PHE A 17 -21.21 20.67 5.81
C PHE A 17 -19.74 21.01 6.14
N ILE A 18 -19.42 21.48 7.36
CA ILE A 18 -18.03 21.58 7.84
C ILE A 18 -17.40 20.18 7.81
N THR A 19 -16.48 20.03 6.86
CA THR A 19 -15.37 19.08 6.77
C THR A 19 -15.48 17.84 7.65
N GLU A 20 -16.27 16.85 7.21
CA GLU A 20 -16.14 15.51 7.76
C GLU A 20 -14.72 15.03 7.44
N ARG A 21 -13.88 14.95 8.48
CA ARG A 21 -12.49 14.57 8.33
C ARG A 21 -12.41 13.12 7.90
N PHE A 22 -11.62 12.82 6.88
CA PHE A 22 -11.45 11.45 6.44
C PHE A 22 -10.74 10.59 7.49
N LYS A 23 -10.91 9.28 7.33
CA LYS A 23 -10.10 8.25 7.96
C LYS A 23 -9.35 7.46 6.91
N VAL A 24 -8.11 7.09 7.21
CA VAL A 24 -7.34 6.15 6.42
C VAL A 24 -7.63 4.76 6.96
N VAL A 25 -8.10 3.88 6.07
CA VAL A 25 -8.45 2.50 6.40
C VAL A 25 -7.57 1.54 5.61
N GLY A 26 -7.22 0.44 6.26
CA GLY A 26 -6.38 -0.64 5.73
C GLY A 26 -6.97 -2.01 6.09
N PRO A 27 -6.25 -3.10 5.79
CA PRO A 27 -6.72 -4.44 6.13
C PRO A 27 -6.71 -4.67 7.64
N ALA A 28 -7.69 -5.41 8.15
CA ALA A 28 -7.76 -5.76 9.57
C ALA A 28 -6.82 -6.93 9.96
N ALA A 29 -6.37 -7.72 8.98
CA ALA A 29 -5.51 -8.88 9.16
C ALA A 29 -4.21 -8.72 8.35
N PRO A 30 -3.13 -9.41 8.75
CA PRO A 30 -1.88 -9.41 8.00
C PRO A 30 -2.05 -9.90 6.55
N LEU A 31 -1.27 -9.32 5.64
CA LEU A 31 -1.18 -9.74 4.26
C LEU A 31 -0.14 -10.85 4.14
N VAL A 32 -0.56 -12.04 3.68
CA VAL A 32 0.33 -13.18 3.47
C VAL A 32 0.60 -13.34 1.97
N ALA A 33 1.87 -13.32 1.58
CA ALA A 33 2.26 -13.47 0.17
C ALA A 33 3.58 -14.23 0.02
N VAL A 34 3.83 -14.76 -1.18
CA VAL A 34 5.03 -15.55 -1.47
C VAL A 34 6.13 -14.66 -2.05
N ALA A 35 7.38 -14.91 -1.66
CA ALA A 35 8.53 -14.23 -2.21
C ALA A 35 8.59 -14.35 -3.76
N GLY A 36 8.82 -13.22 -4.41
CA GLY A 36 8.88 -13.04 -5.86
C GLY A 36 7.56 -12.66 -6.51
N GLU A 37 6.44 -12.66 -5.79
CA GLU A 37 5.15 -12.19 -6.30
C GLU A 37 4.99 -10.67 -6.13
N ASP A 38 4.02 -10.09 -6.83
CA ASP A 38 3.60 -8.71 -6.58
C ASP A 38 2.52 -8.71 -5.49
N LEU A 39 2.62 -7.77 -4.55
CA LEU A 39 1.68 -7.60 -3.44
C LEU A 39 1.05 -6.21 -3.51
N ILE A 40 -0.25 -6.11 -3.24
CA ILE A 40 -0.95 -4.83 -3.06
C ILE A 40 -1.11 -4.57 -1.58
N LEU A 41 -0.62 -3.42 -1.11
CA LEU A 41 -0.77 -2.92 0.25
C LEU A 41 -2.01 -2.01 0.29
N PRO A 42 -3.14 -2.44 0.88
CA PRO A 42 -4.38 -1.67 0.82
C PRO A 42 -4.34 -0.44 1.72
N CYS A 43 -4.73 0.71 1.17
CA CYS A 43 -4.90 1.96 1.90
C CYS A 43 -5.99 2.80 1.21
N SER A 44 -7.01 3.24 1.93
CA SER A 44 -8.13 3.98 1.34
C SER A 44 -8.74 5.00 2.30
N LEU A 45 -9.37 6.04 1.75
CA LEU A 45 -10.08 7.06 2.49
C LEU A 45 -11.52 6.63 2.79
N GLN A 46 -11.97 6.90 4.01
CA GLN A 46 -13.34 6.76 4.48
C GLN A 46 -13.82 8.11 5.06
N PRO A 47 -14.87 8.76 4.51
CA PRO A 47 -15.58 8.38 3.29
C PRO A 47 -14.71 8.45 2.03
N SER A 48 -15.16 7.81 0.95
CA SER A 48 -14.44 7.83 -0.33
C SER A 48 -14.47 9.22 -0.96
N ILE A 49 -13.37 9.95 -0.81
CA ILE A 49 -13.12 11.28 -1.38
C ILE A 49 -11.83 11.24 -2.20
N SER A 50 -11.61 12.20 -3.10
CA SER A 50 -10.41 12.20 -3.94
C SER A 50 -9.14 12.47 -3.12
N ALA A 51 -8.12 11.63 -3.32
CA ALA A 51 -6.77 11.78 -2.79
C ALA A 51 -5.76 12.33 -3.82
N GLU A 52 -6.21 12.70 -5.04
CA GLU A 52 -5.33 13.10 -6.15
C GLU A 52 -4.45 14.33 -5.82
N GLY A 53 -5.00 15.27 -5.04
CA GLY A 53 -4.31 16.47 -4.57
C GLY A 53 -3.65 16.33 -3.19
N MET A 54 -3.76 15.17 -2.55
CA MET A 54 -3.23 14.92 -1.21
C MET A 54 -1.79 14.38 -1.28
N MET A 55 -1.07 14.49 -0.17
CA MET A 55 0.20 13.79 0.01
C MET A 55 -0.10 12.37 0.48
N VAL A 56 0.51 11.38 -0.18
CA VAL A 56 0.48 9.97 0.23
C VAL A 56 1.90 9.52 0.49
N GLU A 57 2.17 9.08 1.71
CA GLU A 57 3.46 8.59 2.14
C GLU A 57 3.33 7.16 2.66
N TRP A 58 4.12 6.25 2.09
CA TRP A 58 4.31 4.90 2.61
C TRP A 58 5.68 4.80 3.23
N TYR A 59 5.75 4.28 4.45
CA TYR A 59 7.00 4.12 5.17
C TYR A 59 7.00 2.89 6.10
N ARG A 60 8.20 2.45 6.49
CA ARG A 60 8.39 1.39 7.50
C ARG A 60 8.73 2.00 8.85
N LEU A 61 8.11 1.51 9.92
CA LEU A 61 8.49 1.91 11.27
C LEU A 61 9.86 1.32 11.64
N HIS A 62 10.65 2.07 12.42
CA HIS A 62 11.94 1.65 13.01
C HIS A 62 13.13 1.45 12.04
N GLU A 63 13.02 1.88 10.79
CA GLU A 63 14.15 1.94 9.84
C GLU A 63 14.80 3.33 9.87
N THR A 64 16.11 3.42 9.62
CA THR A 64 16.87 4.69 9.62
C THR A 64 16.44 5.63 8.49
N ASP A 65 16.12 5.06 7.32
CA ASP A 65 15.55 5.75 6.16
C ASP A 65 14.24 5.06 5.83
N PRO A 66 13.09 5.45 6.41
CA PRO A 66 11.91 4.60 6.38
C PRO A 66 11.08 4.71 5.09
N LEU A 67 11.47 5.57 4.13
CA LEU A 67 10.61 5.94 3.01
C LEU A 67 10.49 4.83 1.95
N VAL A 68 9.28 4.27 1.83
CA VAL A 68 8.92 3.24 0.85
C VAL A 68 8.35 3.83 -0.44
N HIS A 69 7.52 4.87 -0.35
CA HIS A 69 6.98 5.58 -1.52
C HIS A 69 6.45 6.97 -1.11
N LEU A 70 6.69 8.00 -1.92
CA LEU A 70 6.14 9.34 -1.72
C LEU A 70 5.42 9.81 -2.97
N TYR A 71 4.17 10.24 -2.79
CA TYR A 71 3.40 10.99 -3.76
C TYR A 71 3.02 12.34 -3.17
N ILE A 72 3.42 13.42 -3.82
CA ILE A 72 3.15 14.80 -3.39
C ILE A 72 3.20 15.74 -4.61
N ASN A 73 2.42 16.82 -4.57
CA ASN A 73 2.29 17.75 -5.70
C ASN A 73 1.89 17.01 -6.99
N SER A 74 0.95 16.07 -6.85
CA SER A 74 0.37 15.27 -7.94
C SER A 74 1.37 14.42 -8.73
N ALA A 75 2.50 14.06 -8.12
CA ALA A 75 3.54 13.25 -8.74
C ALA A 75 4.29 12.39 -7.70
N ASP A 76 4.87 11.29 -8.17
CA ASP A 76 5.75 10.46 -7.34
C ASP A 76 7.09 11.20 -7.14
N ARG A 77 7.54 11.33 -5.90
CA ARG A 77 8.76 12.07 -5.49
C ARG A 77 9.72 11.18 -4.72
N ASN A 78 10.09 10.06 -5.32
CA ASN A 78 10.90 9.01 -4.72
C ASN A 78 12.42 9.28 -4.71
N GLY A 79 12.86 10.54 -4.61
CA GLY A 79 14.30 10.90 -4.58
C GLY A 79 15.02 10.29 -3.37
N GLU A 80 14.40 10.43 -2.20
CA GLU A 80 14.88 9.90 -0.91
C GLU A 80 14.33 8.50 -0.59
N GLN A 81 13.76 7.81 -1.58
CA GLN A 81 13.23 6.47 -1.38
C GLN A 81 14.37 5.50 -1.05
N MET A 82 14.12 4.62 -0.07
CA MET A 82 14.98 3.48 0.25
C MET A 82 15.42 2.73 -1.00
N GLU A 83 16.72 2.47 -1.12
CA GLU A 83 17.31 1.84 -2.30
C GLU A 83 16.66 0.47 -2.62
N THR A 84 16.32 -0.31 -1.59
CA THR A 84 15.69 -1.63 -1.72
C THR A 84 14.27 -1.60 -2.30
N TYR A 85 13.61 -0.44 -2.35
CA TYR A 85 12.25 -0.26 -2.88
C TYR A 85 12.21 0.45 -4.24
N ARG A 86 13.34 1.00 -4.71
CA ARG A 86 13.42 1.70 -5.99
C ARG A 86 12.99 0.80 -7.16
N GLY A 87 12.09 1.32 -7.99
CA GLY A 87 11.55 0.59 -9.14
C GLY A 87 10.59 -0.56 -8.80
N ARG A 88 10.31 -0.80 -7.51
CA ARG A 88 9.41 -1.88 -7.05
C ARG A 88 8.05 -1.37 -6.60
N THR A 89 7.91 -0.08 -6.30
CA THR A 89 6.68 0.51 -5.75
C THR A 89 5.94 1.41 -6.74
N ALA A 90 4.61 1.34 -6.76
CA ALA A 90 3.77 2.21 -7.57
C ALA A 90 2.37 2.40 -6.97
N LEU A 91 1.85 3.63 -7.00
CA LEU A 91 0.44 3.92 -6.72
C LEU A 91 -0.42 3.73 -7.98
N PHE A 92 -1.69 3.40 -7.78
CA PHE A 92 -2.70 3.38 -8.83
C PHE A 92 -3.29 4.79 -9.02
N LYS A 93 -2.65 5.62 -9.83
CA LYS A 93 -3.00 7.06 -9.96
C LYS A 93 -4.47 7.32 -10.29
N GLU A 94 -5.09 6.49 -11.12
CA GLU A 94 -6.52 6.62 -11.45
C GLU A 94 -7.46 6.28 -10.28
N GLU A 95 -7.00 5.49 -9.31
CA GLU A 95 -7.77 5.10 -8.13
C GLU A 95 -7.66 6.14 -7.00
N LEU A 96 -6.69 7.05 -7.05
CA LEU A 96 -6.60 8.19 -6.14
C LEU A 96 -7.85 9.09 -6.23
N LYS A 97 -8.46 9.22 -7.40
CA LYS A 97 -9.72 9.97 -7.59
C LYS A 97 -10.89 9.41 -6.77
N LYS A 98 -10.80 8.14 -6.36
CA LYS A 98 -11.79 7.45 -5.52
C LYS A 98 -11.32 7.31 -4.06
N GLY A 99 -10.20 7.92 -3.70
CA GLY A 99 -9.63 7.86 -2.36
C GLY A 99 -8.83 6.59 -2.09
N ASN A 100 -8.50 5.80 -3.10
CA ASN A 100 -7.72 4.59 -2.93
C ASN A 100 -6.24 4.87 -3.21
N ALA A 101 -5.44 4.83 -2.15
CA ALA A 101 -4.00 5.10 -2.14
C ALA A 101 -3.18 3.81 -1.94
N SER A 102 -3.75 2.66 -2.34
CA SER A 102 -3.07 1.37 -2.23
C SER A 102 -1.77 1.35 -3.03
N LEU A 103 -0.74 0.72 -2.46
CA LEU A 103 0.58 0.62 -3.07
C LEU A 103 0.79 -0.76 -3.66
N LYS A 104 1.19 -0.83 -4.93
CA LYS A 104 1.78 -2.04 -5.48
C LYS A 104 3.24 -2.13 -5.03
N LEU A 105 3.63 -3.25 -4.44
CA LEU A 105 5.01 -3.66 -4.17
C LEU A 105 5.35 -4.87 -5.03
N SER A 106 6.33 -4.72 -5.93
CA SER A 106 6.66 -5.74 -6.94
C SER A 106 7.83 -6.61 -6.51
N ALA A 107 7.81 -7.87 -6.95
CA ALA A 107 8.85 -8.86 -6.69
C ALA A 107 9.21 -8.92 -5.19
N LEU A 108 8.25 -9.28 -4.35
CA LEU A 108 8.34 -9.33 -2.89
C LEU A 108 9.59 -10.10 -2.43
N GLN A 109 10.30 -9.55 -1.45
CA GLN A 109 11.53 -10.11 -0.89
C GLN A 109 11.29 -10.51 0.57
N PRO A 110 12.03 -11.51 1.11
CA PRO A 110 11.94 -11.86 2.52
C PRO A 110 12.13 -10.67 3.48
N SER A 111 12.99 -9.72 3.11
CA SER A 111 13.24 -8.49 3.89
C SER A 111 12.06 -7.51 3.92
N ASP A 112 11.08 -7.69 3.03
CA ASP A 112 9.86 -6.89 3.01
C ASP A 112 8.89 -7.31 4.12
N ASP A 113 9.13 -8.41 4.84
CA ASP A 113 8.33 -8.84 5.98
C ASP A 113 8.34 -7.80 7.09
N GLY A 114 7.15 -7.43 7.59
CA GLY A 114 7.00 -6.51 8.70
C GLY A 114 5.91 -5.45 8.50
N ALA A 115 6.01 -4.37 9.27
CA ALA A 115 5.02 -3.31 9.31
C ALA A 115 5.24 -2.25 8.22
N TYR A 116 4.13 -1.78 7.65
CA TYR A 116 4.06 -0.65 6.71
C TYR A 116 2.98 0.31 7.15
N THR A 117 3.27 1.60 7.10
CA THR A 117 2.31 2.66 7.42
C THR A 117 2.01 3.47 6.18
N CYS A 118 0.72 3.65 5.89
CA CYS A 118 0.21 4.58 4.88
C CYS A 118 -0.29 5.83 5.60
N LEU A 119 0.34 6.97 5.34
CA LEU A 119 -0.06 8.28 5.85
C LEU A 119 -0.61 9.10 4.69
N ILE A 120 -1.80 9.69 4.88
CA ILE A 120 -2.39 10.61 3.92
C ILE A 120 -2.59 11.96 4.60
N ARG A 121 -2.09 13.01 3.95
CA ARG A 121 -2.22 14.40 4.42
C ARG A 121 -2.93 15.25 3.38
N ASP A 122 -3.97 15.94 3.84
CA ASP A 122 -4.74 16.88 3.05
C ASP A 122 -4.02 18.22 2.84
N VAL A 123 -4.54 19.03 1.91
CA VAL A 123 -4.09 20.40 1.64
C VAL A 123 -4.24 21.32 2.85
N ASP A 124 -5.25 21.06 3.70
CA ASP A 124 -5.51 21.80 4.94
C ASP A 124 -4.69 21.27 6.14
N PHE A 125 -3.63 20.49 5.86
CA PHE A 125 -2.73 19.87 6.84
C PHE A 125 -3.36 18.83 7.79
N TYR A 126 -4.64 18.49 7.64
CA TYR A 126 -5.20 17.34 8.32
C TYR A 126 -4.52 16.05 7.82
N LEU A 127 -4.27 15.12 8.73
CA LEU A 127 -3.64 13.83 8.42
C LEU A 127 -4.29 12.72 9.24
N ASP A 128 -4.25 11.52 8.69
CA ASP A 128 -4.60 10.26 9.34
C ASP A 128 -3.74 9.16 8.70
N ASP A 129 -3.55 8.04 9.39
CA ASP A 129 -2.68 6.96 8.94
C ASP A 129 -3.24 5.58 9.31
N VAL A 130 -2.73 4.55 8.65
CA VAL A 130 -3.01 3.16 8.99
C VAL A 130 -1.75 2.33 8.85
N THR A 131 -1.54 1.42 9.81
CA THR A 131 -0.45 0.45 9.76
C THR A 131 -0.99 -0.94 9.44
N LEU A 132 -0.34 -1.62 8.50
CA LEU A 132 -0.60 -3.00 8.14
C LEU A 132 0.66 -3.84 8.28
N TYR A 133 0.49 -5.16 8.34
CA TYR A 133 1.59 -6.12 8.45
C TYR A 133 1.63 -7.03 7.23
N VAL A 134 2.84 -7.27 6.72
CA VAL A 134 3.13 -8.19 5.62
C VAL A 134 3.91 -9.38 6.18
N GLU A 135 3.42 -10.58 5.89
CA GLU A 135 4.12 -11.84 6.15
C GLU A 135 4.60 -12.45 4.84
N VAL A 136 5.92 -12.60 4.69
CA VAL A 136 6.52 -13.15 3.47
C VAL A 136 6.78 -14.64 3.65
N LYS A 137 6.17 -15.48 2.81
CA LYS A 137 6.45 -16.91 2.76
C LYS A 137 7.51 -17.20 1.71
N GLY A 138 8.48 -18.06 2.06
CA GLY A 138 9.53 -18.48 1.13
C GLY A 138 8.96 -19.28 -0.05
N LYS A 139 9.56 -19.10 -1.23
CA LYS A 139 9.17 -19.88 -2.41
C LYS A 139 9.72 -21.31 -2.27
N ILE A 140 8.86 -22.31 -2.40
CA ILE A 140 9.34 -23.71 -2.44
C ILE A 140 10.08 -23.90 -3.77
N LYS A 141 11.39 -24.13 -3.72
CA LYS A 141 12.13 -24.63 -4.89
C LYS A 141 12.13 -26.15 -4.83
N SER A 142 11.48 -26.76 -5.80
CA SER A 142 11.55 -28.19 -6.05
C SER A 142 12.85 -28.51 -6.80
N GLN A 143 13.71 -29.32 -6.19
CA GLN A 143 14.90 -29.84 -6.86
C GLN A 143 14.58 -31.18 -7.53
N TYR A 144 14.87 -31.28 -8.83
CA TYR A 144 14.69 -32.49 -9.62
C TYR A 144 16.05 -33.07 -10.02
N GLN A 145 16.21 -34.39 -9.89
CA GLN A 145 17.30 -35.13 -10.54
C GLN A 145 16.75 -35.82 -11.77
N PHE A 146 17.56 -35.86 -12.83
CA PHE A 146 17.37 -36.81 -13.91
C PHE A 146 17.90 -38.18 -13.47
N ILE A 147 17.05 -39.20 -13.50
CA ILE A 147 17.43 -40.59 -13.26
C ILE A 147 17.05 -41.39 -14.49
N ILE A 148 17.98 -42.20 -14.99
CA ILE A 148 17.71 -43.12 -16.09
C ILE A 148 17.35 -44.47 -15.48
N THR A 149 16.15 -44.98 -15.79
CA THR A 149 15.69 -46.32 -15.41
C THR A 149 15.09 -47.01 -16.62
N ASN A 150 15.59 -48.19 -16.99
CA ASN A 150 15.12 -48.93 -18.17
C ASN A 150 15.06 -48.04 -19.42
N ASP A 151 16.12 -47.27 -19.67
CA ASP A 151 16.26 -46.31 -20.78
C ASP A 151 15.22 -45.16 -20.80
N VAL A 152 14.44 -45.00 -19.72
CA VAL A 152 13.50 -43.87 -19.55
C VAL A 152 14.14 -42.81 -18.65
N LEU A 153 14.12 -41.56 -19.12
CA LEU A 153 14.52 -40.39 -18.36
C LEU A 153 13.38 -39.97 -17.41
N ILE A 154 13.57 -40.18 -16.11
CA ILE A 154 12.60 -39.80 -15.08
C ILE A 154 13.12 -38.57 -14.33
N LEU A 155 12.29 -37.52 -14.27
CA LEU A 155 12.47 -36.38 -13.37
C LEU A 155 11.98 -36.78 -11.97
N LYS A 156 12.90 -37.06 -11.05
CA LYS A 156 12.56 -37.41 -9.67
C LYS A 156 12.72 -36.20 -8.76
N LEU A 157 11.67 -35.88 -8.00
CA LEU A 157 11.72 -34.88 -6.93
C LEU A 157 12.64 -35.40 -5.82
N ILE A 158 13.72 -34.66 -5.54
CA ILE A 158 14.70 -35.04 -4.51
C ILE A 158 14.33 -34.39 -3.17
N LYS A 159 13.94 -33.12 -3.21
CA LYS A 159 13.60 -32.34 -2.02
C LYS A 159 12.79 -31.09 -2.41
N ALA A 160 11.77 -30.78 -1.62
CA ALA A 160 11.17 -29.45 -1.57
C ALA A 160 11.97 -28.65 -0.52
N VAL A 161 12.72 -27.63 -0.95
CA VAL A 161 13.46 -26.77 -0.04
C VAL A 161 12.78 -25.40 -0.03
N GLN A 162 12.56 -24.87 1.16
CA GLN A 162 12.09 -23.51 1.34
C GLN A 162 13.24 -22.57 0.93
N ALA A 163 13.07 -21.82 -0.15
CA ALA A 163 14.03 -20.79 -0.51
C ALA A 163 13.83 -19.63 0.49
N LEU A 164 14.84 -19.44 1.35
CA LEU A 164 15.02 -18.21 2.12
C LEU A 164 15.57 -17.12 1.21
#